data_AF-A0A5K1GXK0-F1
#
_entry.id   AF-A0A5K1GXK0-F1
#
_cell.length_a   1.000
_cell.length_b   1.000
_cell.length_c   1.000
_cell.angle_alpha   90.00
_cell.angle_beta   90.00
_cell.angle_gamma   90.00
#
_symmetry.space_group_name_H-M   'P 1'
#
loop_
_entity.id
_entity.type
_entity.pdbx_description
1 polymer ?
#
loop_
_entity_poly.entity_id
_entity_poly.type
_entity_poly.pdbx_seq_one_letter_code
_entity_poly.pdbx_strand_id
1 'polypeptide(L)' 'VEVYGRVMQPLVLDFLGGSSRLLVAMGPTGSGKTHTVFGAPDKPGLVPLALKELFRHS' A
#
# COMPACT_ATOMS: atom_id res chain seq x y z
N VAL A 1 3.16 8.02 6.24
CA VAL A 1 3.73 6.94 7.08
C VAL A 1 2.66 6.25 7.91
N GLU A 2 1.78 6.97 8.60
CA GLU A 2 0.79 6.37 9.52
C GLU A 2 -0.13 5.30 8.90
N VAL A 3 -0.76 5.56 7.75
CA VAL A 3 -1.65 4.57 7.10
C VAL A 3 -0.87 3.39 6.53
N TYR A 4 0.30 3.66 5.92
CA TYR A 4 1.14 2.61 5.35
C TYR A 4 1.63 1.62 6.41
N GLY A 5 2.21 2.13 7.50
CA GLY A 5 2.75 1.27 8.57
C GLY A 5 1.67 0.46 9.28
N ARG A 6 0.45 1.00 9.42
CA ARG A 6 -0.65 0.28 10.08
C ARG A 6 -1.33 -0.75 9.19
N VAL A 7 -1.45 -0.48 7.89
CA VAL A 7 -2.29 -1.31 6.99
C VAL A 7 -1.45 -2.10 5.99
N MET A 8 -0.51 -1.45 5.30
CA MET A 8 0.20 -2.06 4.17
C MET A 8 1.44 -2.84 4.58
N GLN A 9 2.21 -2.33 5.54
CA GLN A 9 3.42 -2.97 6.02
C GLN A 9 3.21 -4.43 6.49
N PRO A 10 2.21 -4.76 7.33
CA PRO A 10 1.99 -6.16 7.70
C PRO A 10 1.70 -7.05 6.48
N LEU A 11 0.89 -6.56 5.52
CA LEU A 11 0.58 -7.31 4.29
C LEU A 11 1.81 -7.58 3.43
N VAL A 12 2.75 -6.62 3.37
CA VAL A 12 4.02 -6.78 2.66
C VAL A 12 4.91 -7.82 3.35
N LEU A 13 5.04 -7.77 4.68
CA LEU A 13 5.83 -8.74 5.44
C LEU A 13 5.27 -10.16 5.30
N ASP A 14 3.95 -10.29 5.37
CA ASP A 14 3.27 -11.55 5.14
C ASP A 14 3.47 -12.10 3.72
N PHE A 15 3.47 -11.21 2.72
CA PHE A 15 3.75 -11.57 1.33
C PHE A 15 5.19 -12.06 1.14
N LEU A 16 6.17 -11.40 1.76
CA LEU A 16 7.56 -11.86 1.79
C LEU A 16 7.71 -13.22 2.49
N GLY A 17 6.82 -13.53 3.44
CA GLY A 17 6.69 -14.85 4.07
C GLY A 17 6.03 -15.92 3.18
N GLY A 18 5.71 -15.62 1.92
CA GLY A 18 5.11 -16.56 0.96
C GLY A 18 3.57 -16.62 1.00
N SER A 19 2.90 -15.73 1.75
CA SER A 19 1.44 -15.69 1.82
C SER A 19 0.82 -14.68 0.83
N SER A 20 -0.23 -15.06 0.12
CA SER A 20 -1.01 -14.10 -0.68
C SER A 20 -1.81 -13.14 0.21
N ARG A 21 -1.91 -11.86 -0.20
CA ARG A 21 -2.68 -10.83 0.50
C ARG A 21 -3.51 -9.99 -0.47
N LEU A 22 -4.63 -9.47 0.01
CA LEU A 22 -5.56 -8.63 -0.76
C LEU A 22 -5.87 -7.35 0.02
N LEU A 23 -5.73 -6.20 -0.65
CA LEU A 23 -6.16 -4.90 -0.16
C LEU A 23 -7.16 -4.32 -1.16
N VAL A 24 -8.33 -3.89 -0.66
CA VAL A 24 -9.35 -3.23 -1.48
C VAL A 24 -9.71 -1.89 -0.85
N ALA A 25 -9.61 -0.82 -1.64
CA ALA A 25 -10.12 0.50 -1.25
C ALA A 25 -11.56 0.68 -1.75
N MET A 26 -12.52 0.76 -0.84
CA MET A 26 -13.96 0.89 -1.15
C MET A 26 -14.51 2.23 -0.66
N GLY A 27 -15.44 2.81 -1.43
CA GLY A 27 -16.07 4.09 -1.11
C GLY A 27 -16.63 4.80 -2.34
N PRO A 28 -17.44 5.86 -2.16
CA PRO A 28 -18.05 6.62 -3.26
C PRO A 28 -17.01 7.38 -4.09
N THR A 29 -17.37 7.81 -5.31
CA THR A 29 -16.50 8.67 -6.13
C THR A 29 -16.12 9.94 -5.37
N GLY A 30 -14.85 10.36 -5.47
CA GLY A 30 -14.32 11.49 -4.71
C GLY A 30 -13.87 11.18 -3.28
N SER A 31 -14.10 9.97 -2.74
CA SER A 31 -13.72 9.60 -1.36
C SER A 31 -12.22 9.38 -1.13
N GLY A 32 -11.36 9.72 -2.10
CA GLY A 32 -9.91 9.60 -1.97
C GLY A 32 -9.31 8.21 -2.20
N LYS A 33 -10.05 7.22 -2.72
CA LYS A 33 -9.52 5.84 -2.99
C LYS A 33 -8.22 5.86 -3.80
N THR A 34 -8.20 6.54 -4.95
CA THR A 34 -7.03 6.63 -5.82
C THR A 34 -5.85 7.31 -5.11
N HIS A 35 -6.14 8.38 -4.35
CA HIS A 35 -5.14 9.07 -3.55
C HIS A 35 -4.59 8.19 -2.40
N THR A 36 -5.40 7.31 -1.80
CA THR A 36 -4.90 6.35 -0.80
C THR A 36 -4.06 5.26 -1.45
N VAL A 37 -4.54 4.64 -2.54
CA VAL A 37 -3.88 3.48 -3.17
C VAL A 37 -2.62 3.89 -3.93
N PHE A 38 -2.68 4.92 -4.76
CA PHE A 38 -1.56 5.35 -5.61
C PHE A 38 -0.92 6.65 -5.11
N GLY A 39 -1.72 7.56 -4.55
CA GLY A 39 -1.23 8.86 -4.11
C GLY A 39 -0.97 9.83 -5.27
N ALA A 40 -0.02 10.72 -5.04
CA ALA A 40 0.47 11.72 -5.98
C ALA A 40 2.00 11.62 -6.09
N PRO A 41 2.64 12.23 -7.11
CA PRO A 41 4.10 12.14 -7.30
C PRO A 41 4.91 12.63 -6.09
N ASP A 42 4.44 13.68 -5.42
CA ASP A 42 5.03 14.27 -4.21
C ASP A 42 4.64 13.50 -2.94
N LYS A 43 3.51 12.79 -2.96
CA LYS A 43 2.96 12.05 -1.83
C LYS A 43 2.49 10.64 -2.26
N PRO A 44 3.41 9.68 -2.39
CA PRO A 44 3.09 8.33 -2.84
C PRO A 44 2.14 7.60 -1.86
N GLY A 45 1.20 6.86 -2.43
CA GLY A 45 0.21 6.05 -1.70
C GLY A 45 0.71 4.64 -1.36
N LEU A 46 -0.22 3.75 -1.02
CA LEU A 46 0.10 2.41 -0.53
C LEU A 46 0.88 1.54 -1.52
N VAL A 47 0.49 1.51 -2.80
CA VAL A 47 1.10 0.66 -3.83
C VAL A 47 2.57 1.05 -4.12
N PRO A 48 2.90 2.31 -4.47
CA PRO A 48 4.29 2.68 -4.75
C PRO A 48 5.19 2.54 -3.51
N LEU A 49 4.67 2.78 -2.30
CA LEU A 49 5.42 2.55 -1.06
C LEU A 49 5.67 1.05 -0.82
N ALA A 50 4.69 0.19 -1.09
CA ALA A 50 4.83 -1.26 -0.94
C ALA A 50 5.83 -1.84 -1.94
N LEU A 51 5.76 -1.43 -3.20
CA LEU A 51 6.74 -1.84 -4.21
C LEU A 51 8.16 -1.40 -3.79
N LYS A 52 8.31 -0.19 -3.26
CA LYS A 52 9.61 0.29 -2.75
C LYS A 52 10.13 -0.58 -1.60
N GLU A 53 9.27 -1.05 -0.69
CA GLU A 53 9.68 -1.94 0.39
C GLU A 53 9.98 -3.35 -0.10
N LEU A 54 9.17 -3.90 -1.01
CA LEU A 54 9.40 -5.21 -1.62
C LEU A 54 10.76 -5.27 -2.32
N PHE A 55 11.07 -4.28 -3.16
CA PHE A 55 12.35 -4.22 -3.88
C PHE A 55 13.54 -3.81 -3.00
N ARG A 56 13.33 -3.43 -1.74
CA ARG A 56 14.42 -3.28 -0.75
C ARG A 56 14.82 -4.62 -0.12
N HIS A 57 13.95 -5.63 -0.19
CA HIS A 57 14.18 -6.96 0.38
C HIS A 57 14.52 -8.01 -0.69
N SER A 58 14.57 -7.61 -1.97
CA SER A 58 15.02 -8.42 -3.11
C SER A 58 16.51 -8.30 -3.37
#